data_AF-A0A7J2NR34-F1
#
_entry.id   AF-A0A7J2NR34-F1
#
_cell.length_a   1.000
_cell.length_b   1.000
_cell.length_c   1.000
_cell.angle_alpha   90.00
_cell.angle_beta   90.00
_cell.angle_gamma   90.00
#
_symmetry.space_group_name_H-M   'P 1'
#
loop_
_entity.id
_entity.type
_entity.pdbx_description
1 polymer ?
#
loop_
_entity_poly.entity_id
_entity_poly.type
_entity_poly.pdbx_seq_one_letter_code
_entity_poly.pdbx_strand_id
1 'polypeptide(L)' 'MVKIQKRLVKKRYYGKAEYQYPVYSLTIPKQYHDLLQPFLNEDLEANVEHTTSTLTITLTPAK' A
#
# COMPACT_ATOMS: atom_id res chain seq x y z
N MET A 1 -6.87 2.70 16.66
CA MET A 1 -5.43 2.57 16.33
C MET A 1 -5.28 1.83 15.03
N VAL A 2 -4.46 2.33 14.11
CA VAL A 2 -4.14 1.70 12.82
C VAL A 2 -2.68 1.24 12.85
N LYS A 3 -2.32 0.22 12.07
CA LYS A 3 -0.94 -0.27 11.93
C LYS A 3 -0.61 -0.49 10.46
N ILE A 4 0.63 -0.19 10.07
CA ILE A 4 1.21 -0.68 8.81
C ILE A 4 1.65 -2.11 9.07
N GLN A 5 1.10 -3.05 8.31
CA GLN A 5 1.44 -4.46 8.37
C GLN A 5 2.49 -4.79 7.31
N LYS A 6 3.34 -5.77 7.59
CA LYS A 6 4.34 -6.31 6.66
C LYS A 6 4.10 -7.81 6.50
N ARG A 7 3.98 -8.27 5.25
CA ARG A 7 3.90 -9.70 4.91
C ARG A 7 4.99 -10.04 3.91
N LEU A 8 5.74 -11.12 4.14
CA LEU A 8 6.65 -11.65 3.11
C LEU A 8 5.84 -12.49 2.13
N VAL A 9 5.87 -12.11 0.85
CA VAL A 9 5.24 -12.85 -0.23
C VAL A 9 6.33 -13.59 -1.00
N LYS A 10 6.06 -14.85 -1.31
CA LYS A 10 6.93 -15.68 -2.14
C LYS A 10 6.32 -15.79 -3.52
N LYS A 11 7.10 -15.46 -4.55
CA LYS A 11 6.70 -15.59 -5.96
C LYS A 11 7.67 -16.54 -6.64
N ARG A 12 7.12 -17.64 -7.15
CA ARG A 12 7.87 -18.58 -7.98
C ARG A 12 7.91 -18.07 -9.40
N TYR A 13 9.11 -17.93 -9.94
CA TYR A 13 9.33 -17.54 -11.32
C TYR A 13 9.57 -18.79 -12.16
N TYR A 14 8.51 -19.24 -12.87
CA TYR A 14 8.55 -20.37 -13.81
C TYR A 14 9.26 -21.63 -13.30
N GLY A 15 9.21 -21.90 -11.99
CA GLY A 15 9.89 -23.04 -11.35
C GLY A 15 11.42 -22.97 -11.29
N LYS A 16 12.04 -21.87 -11.77
CA LYS A 16 13.51 -21.70 -11.82
C LYS A 16 14.06 -20.99 -10.58
N ALA A 17 13.29 -20.07 -10.02
CA ALA A 17 13.67 -19.28 -8.86
C ALA A 17 12.46 -18.96 -7.98
N GLU A 18 12.70 -18.81 -6.68
CA GLU A 18 11.71 -18.33 -5.72
C GLU A 18 12.18 -16.99 -5.16
N TYR A 19 11.47 -15.93 -5.50
CA TYR A 19 11.74 -14.58 -5.01
C TYR A 19 10.87 -14.30 -3.80
N GLN A 20 11.47 -13.72 -2.76
CA GLN A 20 10.74 -13.24 -1.59
C GLN A 20 10.79 -11.73 -1.58
N TYR A 21 9.63 -11.09 -1.46
CA TYR A 21 9.56 -9.65 -1.31
C TYR A 21 8.56 -9.27 -0.21
N PRO A 22 8.85 -8.21 0.56
CA PRO A 22 7.90 -7.68 1.52
C PRO A 22 6.78 -6.93 0.80
N VAL A 23 5.56 -7.16 1.25
CA VAL A 23 4.38 -6.37 0.91
C VAL A 23 3.93 -5.65 2.17
N TYR A 24 3.73 -4.34 2.07
CA TYR A 24 3.21 -3.52 3.14
C TYR A 24 1.74 -3.19 2.89
N SER A 25 0.93 -3.20 3.95
CA SER A 25 -0.49 -2.82 3.87
C SER A 25 -0.88 -1.92 5.04
N LEU A 26 -1.81 -1.00 4.78
CA LEU A 26 -2.38 -0.11 5.79
C LEU A 26 -3.88 -0.39 5.91
N THR A 27 -4.35 -0.66 7.13
CA THR A 27 -5.78 -0.82 7.38
C THR A 27 -6.45 0.54 7.53
N ILE A 28 -7.28 0.95 6.57
CA ILE A 28 -7.97 2.24 6.65
C ILE A 28 -9.30 2.08 7.43
N PRO A 29 -9.53 2.89 8.49
CA PRO A 29 -10.76 2.82 9.28
C PRO A 29 -12.04 3.02 8.46
N LYS A 30 -13.12 2.37 8.89
CA LYS A 30 -14.44 2.39 8.20
C LYS A 30 -14.97 3.79 7.91
N GLN A 31 -14.74 4.74 8.81
CA GLN A 31 -15.20 6.12 8.67
C GLN A 31 -14.64 6.86 7.44
N TYR A 32 -13.62 6.32 6.78
CA TYR A 32 -13.03 6.89 5.57
C TYR A 32 -13.35 6.08 4.30
N HIS A 33 -14.12 5.00 4.38
CA HIS A 33 -14.36 4.12 3.24
C HIS A 33 -15.08 4.84 2.09
N ASP A 34 -16.04 5.71 2.40
CA ASP A 34 -16.78 6.50 1.40
C ASP A 34 -15.85 7.43 0.61
N LEU A 35 -14.80 7.97 1.24
CA LEU A 35 -13.80 8.81 0.58
C LEU A 35 -12.84 8.02 -0.32
N LEU A 36 -12.63 6.74 -0.02
CA LEU A 36 -11.75 5.86 -0.77
C LEU A 36 -12.43 5.22 -1.97
N GLN A 37 -13.76 5.09 -1.92
CA GLN A 37 -14.53 4.39 -2.95
C GLN A 37 -14.22 4.86 -4.39
N PRO A 38 -14.04 6.17 -4.66
CA PRO A 38 -13.68 6.66 -6.00
C PRO A 38 -12.29 6.24 -6.47
N PHE A 39 -11.40 5.81 -5.56
CA PHE A 39 -10.02 5.43 -5.85
C PHE A 39 -9.82 3.90 -5.88
N LEU A 40 -10.89 3.12 -5.74
CA LEU A 40 -10.81 1.65 -5.78
C LEU A 40 -10.64 1.17 -7.22
N ASN A 41 -9.70 0.23 -7.43
CA ASN A 41 -9.33 -0.35 -8.72
C ASN A 41 -8.75 0.64 -9.74
N GLU A 42 -8.45 1.86 -9.31
CA GLU A 42 -7.69 2.83 -10.10
C GLU A 42 -6.20 2.59 -9.92
N ASP A 43 -5.43 2.88 -10.96
CA ASP A 43 -3.98 2.98 -10.85
C ASP A 43 -3.63 4.27 -10.11
N LEU A 44 -2.94 4.15 -8.97
CA LEU A 44 -2.58 5.27 -8.12
C LEU A 44 -1.05 5.36 -7.98
N GLU A 45 -0.52 6.56 -8.13
CA GLU A 45 0.85 6.88 -7.75
C GLU A 45 0.90 7.25 -6.26
N ALA A 46 1.90 6.72 -5.55
CA ALA A 46 2.10 6.99 -4.14
C ALA A 46 3.34 7.86 -3.93
N ASN A 47 3.15 9.03 -3.32
CA ASN A 47 4.23 9.85 -2.78
C ASN A 47 4.25 9.73 -1.26
N VAL A 48 5.44 9.54 -0.70
CA VAL A 48 5.62 9.31 0.74
C VAL A 48 6.59 10.35 1.28
N GLU A 49 6.08 11.19 2.16
CA GLU A 49 6.87 12.17 2.89
C GLU A 49 6.92 11.80 4.36
N HIS A 50 8.11 11.83 4.95
CA HIS A 50 8.30 11.57 6.38
C HIS A 50 8.94 12.78 7.05
N THR A 51 8.24 13.33 8.04
CA THR A 51 8.77 14.30 8.99
C THR A 51 9.00 13.60 10.33
N THR A 52 9.76 14.20 11.26
CA THR A 52 10.26 13.63 12.53
C THR A 52 9.30 12.69 13.28
N SER A 53 7.99 12.93 13.24
CA SER A 53 6.96 12.10 13.91
C SER A 53 5.75 11.77 13.04
N THR A 54 5.76 12.18 11.76
CA THR A 54 4.59 12.07 10.88
C THR A 54 4.98 11.45 9.56
N LEU A 55 4.16 10.48 9.13
CA LEU A 55 4.24 9.88 7.80
C LEU A 55 3.03 10.33 7.01
N THR A 56 3.25 11.02 5.90
CA THR A 56 2.21 11.44 4.96
C THR A 56 2.34 10.60 3.70
N ILE A 57 1.28 9.86 3.38
CA ILE A 57 1.17 9.10 2.12
C ILE A 57 0.10 9.78 1.29
N THR A 58 0.51 10.33 0.15
CA THR A 58 -0.38 10.99 -0.80
C THR A 58 -0.58 10.04 -1.99
N LEU A 59 -1.84 9.73 -2.29
CA LEU A 59 -2.23 8.92 -3.44
C LEU A 59 -2.86 9.81 -4.49
N THR A 60 -2.35 9.75 -5.72
CA THR A 60 -2.89 10.50 -6.86
C THR A 60 -3.19 9.55 -8.01
N PRO A 61 -4.32 9.72 -8.75
CA PRO A 61 -4.58 8.95 -9.95
C PRO A 61 -3.40 9.02 -10.93
N ALA A 62 -2.94 7.85 -11.37
CA ALA A 62 -2.03 7.76 -12.50
C ALA A 62 -2.78 8.25 -13.76
N LYS A 63 -2.11 9.02 -14.62
CA LYS A 63 -2.68 9.53 -15.88
C LYS A 63 -2.79 8.44 -16.94
#